data_AF-A0A1V6D8Q9-F1
#
_entry.id   AF-A0A1V6D8Q9-F1
#
_cell.length_a   1.000
_cell.length_b   1.000
_cell.length_c   1.000
_cell.angle_alpha   90.00
_cell.angle_beta   90.00
_cell.angle_gamma   90.00
#
_symmetry.space_group_name_H-M   'P 1'
#
loop_
_entity.id
_entity.type
_entity.pdbx_description
1 polymer ?
#
loop_
_entity_poly.entity_id
_entity_poly.type
_entity_poly.pdbx_seq_one_letter_code
_entity_poly.pdbx_strand_id
1 'polypeptide(L)'
;MKRLTLLTFATVACAASMVLAGTIYQLTCPNDGCKYTGEASFFGGRMFALKTGWCTTCGEFTGIRWKRSEKPPEPAFTVWNSRTGQTHGLYPCPKCKKPFLPIERIEDLTHCPKCGKDGLKHKATVMYD
;
A
#
# COMPACT_ATOMS: atom_id res chain seq x y z
N MET A 1 7.40 50.49 5.05
CA MET A 1 6.54 49.47 5.68
C MET A 1 5.86 48.48 4.71
N LYS A 2 5.63 48.80 3.42
CA LYS A 2 4.94 47.89 2.47
C LYS A 2 5.79 46.74 1.87
N ARG A 3 7.12 46.78 1.97
CA ARG A 3 8.02 45.75 1.38
C ARG A 3 8.31 44.57 2.32
N LEU A 4 8.15 44.76 3.63
CA LEU A 4 8.42 43.72 4.63
C LEU A 4 7.28 42.68 4.72
N THR A 5 6.05 43.12 4.42
CA THR A 5 4.83 42.28 4.41
C THR A 5 4.74 41.35 3.19
N LEU A 6 5.37 41.73 2.08
CA LEU A 6 5.39 40.92 0.85
C LEU A 6 6.36 39.73 0.95
N LEU A 7 7.46 39.88 1.70
CA LEU A 7 8.43 38.81 1.94
C LEU A 7 7.93 37.73 2.91
N THR A 8 7.02 38.07 3.82
CA THR A 8 6.43 37.12 4.78
C THR A 8 5.35 36.24 4.15
N PHE A 9 4.67 36.71 3.09
CA PHE A 9 3.69 35.88 2.37
C PHE A 9 4.35 34.82 1.48
N ALA A 10 5.53 35.11 0.92
CA ALA A 10 6.25 34.18 0.05
C ALA A 10 6.82 32.95 0.80
N THR A 11 7.20 33.11 2.07
CA THR A 11 7.74 32.00 2.88
C THR A 11 6.64 31.08 3.42
N VAL A 12 5.43 31.57 3.67
CA VAL A 12 4.28 30.74 4.09
C VAL A 12 3.75 29.88 2.94
N ALA A 13 3.84 30.34 1.69
CA ALA A 13 3.36 29.59 0.53
C ALA A 13 4.21 28.34 0.19
N CYS A 14 5.50 28.31 0.54
CA CYS A 14 6.37 27.16 0.27
C CYS A 14 6.25 26.03 1.30
N ALA A 15 5.63 26.27 2.47
CA ALA A 15 5.52 25.25 3.51
C ALA A 15 4.31 24.30 3.34
N ALA A 16 3.39 24.60 2.42
CA ALA A 16 2.11 23.90 2.30
C ALA A 16 2.08 22.77 1.24
N SER A 17 3.20 22.47 0.57
CA SER A 17 3.24 21.50 -0.53
C SER A 17 3.81 20.13 -0.19
N MET A 18 3.92 19.76 1.10
CA MET A 18 4.22 18.37 1.47
C MET A 18 3.02 17.49 1.10
N VAL A 19 3.10 16.82 -0.05
CA VAL A 19 2.02 15.95 -0.53
C VAL A 19 2.26 14.56 0.04
N LEU A 20 1.31 14.02 0.79
CA LEU A 20 1.36 12.63 1.26
C LEU A 20 1.46 11.68 0.05
N ALA A 21 2.58 10.96 -0.05
CA ALA A 21 2.88 10.01 -1.12
C ALA A 21 2.31 8.61 -0.84
N GLY A 22 2.00 8.31 0.43
CA GLY A 22 1.46 7.03 0.87
C GLY A 22 1.97 6.65 2.25
N THR A 23 1.75 5.40 2.65
CA THR A 23 2.25 4.88 3.92
C THR A 23 2.96 3.56 3.70
N ILE A 24 4.21 3.45 4.13
CA ILE A 24 4.93 2.19 4.21
C ILE A 24 4.70 1.61 5.59
N TYR A 25 4.35 0.33 5.65
CA TYR A 25 4.23 -0.41 6.88
C TYR A 25 5.37 -1.41 6.99
N GLN A 26 6.13 -1.30 8.08
CA GLN A 26 7.08 -2.32 8.49
C GLN A 26 6.30 -3.43 9.18
N LEU A 27 6.36 -4.65 8.64
CA LEU A 27 5.62 -5.81 9.12
C LEU A 27 6.57 -6.76 9.84
N THR A 28 6.12 -7.28 10.99
CA THR A 28 6.86 -8.27 11.75
C THR A 28 5.92 -9.32 12.32
N CYS A 29 6.19 -10.58 12.00
CA CYS A 29 5.49 -11.70 12.60
C CYS A 29 6.16 -12.05 13.94
N PRO A 30 5.41 -12.02 15.06
CA PRO A 30 5.97 -12.33 16.38
C PRO A 30 6.22 -13.83 16.59
N ASN A 31 5.85 -14.69 15.64
CA ASN A 31 6.02 -16.13 15.81
C ASN A 31 7.47 -16.56 15.58
N ASP A 32 8.09 -17.13 16.62
CA ASP A 32 9.49 -17.58 16.61
C ASP A 32 9.80 -18.63 15.54
N GLY A 33 8.80 -19.40 15.09
CA GLY A 33 8.98 -20.36 14.00
C GLY A 33 8.98 -19.72 12.60
N CYS A 34 8.42 -18.53 12.44
CA CYS A 34 8.28 -17.88 11.13
C CYS A 34 9.30 -16.75 10.92
N LYS A 35 9.53 -15.93 11.96
CA LYS A 35 10.43 -14.76 11.98
C LYS A 35 10.32 -13.88 10.72
N TYR A 36 9.12 -13.76 10.16
CA TYR A 36 8.90 -12.99 8.95
C TYR A 36 8.99 -11.49 9.25
N THR A 37 9.80 -10.79 8.44
CA THR A 37 9.83 -9.34 8.36
C THR A 37 9.66 -8.91 6.90
N GLY A 38 9.04 -7.77 6.68
CA GLY A 38 8.90 -7.22 5.34
C GLY A 38 8.21 -5.88 5.35
N GLU A 39 8.06 -5.31 4.17
CA GLU A 39 7.44 -4.01 3.97
C GLU A 39 6.23 -4.15 3.08
N ALA A 40 5.18 -3.40 3.40
CA ALA A 40 4.02 -3.26 2.54
C ALA A 40 3.65 -1.78 2.45
N SER A 41 3.64 -1.25 1.22
CA SER A 41 3.18 0.10 0.97
C SER A 41 1.68 0.06 0.72
N PHE A 42 0.92 0.89 1.42
CA PHE A 42 -0.50 1.07 1.17
C PHE A 42 -0.77 2.51 0.76
N PHE A 43 -1.86 2.65 0.02
CA PHE A 43 -2.29 3.91 -0.57
C PHE A 43 -1.28 4.48 -1.57
N GLY A 44 -1.76 5.42 -2.38
CA GLY A 44 -0.92 6.20 -3.27
C GLY A 44 -1.26 7.67 -3.09
N GLY A 45 -0.28 8.53 -3.31
CA GLY A 45 -0.42 9.96 -3.14
C GLY A 45 -1.38 10.60 -4.14
N ARG A 46 -1.32 11.93 -4.21
CA ARG A 46 -2.24 12.69 -5.09
C ARG A 46 -2.10 12.34 -6.57
N MET A 47 -0.92 11.88 -6.99
CA MET A 47 -0.60 11.61 -8.39
C MET A 47 -0.78 10.15 -8.82
N PHE A 48 -0.83 9.22 -7.87
CA PHE A 48 -0.86 7.80 -8.17
C PHE A 48 -1.76 7.01 -7.22
N ALA A 49 -2.19 5.85 -7.68
CA ALA A 49 -2.84 4.86 -6.86
C ALA A 49 -2.00 3.58 -6.86
N LEU A 50 -2.17 2.79 -5.81
CA LEU A 50 -1.43 1.56 -5.56
C LEU A 50 -2.42 0.49 -5.10
N LYS A 51 -2.36 -0.69 -5.70
CA LYS A 51 -2.98 -1.91 -5.17
C LYS A 51 -1.87 -2.80 -4.68
N THR A 52 -1.90 -3.12 -3.39
CA THR A 52 -0.89 -3.96 -2.73
C THR A 52 -1.49 -5.29 -2.35
N GLY A 53 -0.69 -6.36 -2.41
CA GLY A 53 -1.11 -7.67 -1.94
C GLY A 53 0.06 -8.62 -1.79
N TRP A 54 -0.21 -9.77 -1.18
CA TRP A 54 0.80 -10.80 -0.96
C TRP A 54 0.93 -11.71 -2.18
N CYS A 55 2.12 -11.81 -2.75
CA CYS A 55 2.40 -12.78 -3.79
C CYS A 55 2.88 -14.08 -3.14
N THR A 56 2.04 -15.11 -3.13
CA THR A 56 2.37 -16.42 -2.54
C THR A 56 3.55 -17.11 -3.22
N THR A 57 3.76 -16.86 -4.52
CA THR A 57 4.89 -17.42 -5.28
C THR A 57 6.21 -16.70 -4.96
N CYS A 58 6.19 -15.38 -4.77
CA CYS A 58 7.40 -14.61 -4.47
C CYS A 58 7.71 -14.59 -2.97
N GLY A 59 6.72 -14.84 -2.10
CA GLY A 59 6.90 -14.76 -0.65
C GLY A 59 7.14 -13.33 -0.16
N GLU A 60 6.56 -12.34 -0.83
CA GLU A 60 6.69 -10.93 -0.48
C GLU A 60 5.43 -10.12 -0.85
N PHE A 61 5.29 -8.94 -0.25
CA PHE A 61 4.28 -7.98 -0.67
C PHE A 61 4.69 -7.35 -2.00
N THR A 62 3.71 -7.21 -2.88
CA THR A 62 3.88 -6.59 -4.18
C THR A 62 2.77 -5.59 -4.42
N GLY A 63 2.95 -4.70 -5.39
CA GLY A 63 1.90 -3.77 -5.74
C GLY A 63 1.95 -3.30 -7.18
N ILE A 64 0.78 -2.96 -7.69
CA ILE A 64 0.60 -2.34 -9.01
C ILE A 64 0.32 -0.87 -8.78
N ARG A 65 1.21 -0.03 -9.32
CA ARG A 65 1.11 1.43 -9.27
C ARG A 65 0.64 1.95 -10.62
N TRP A 66 -0.27 2.90 -10.62
CA TRP A 66 -0.70 3.62 -11.83
C TRP A 66 -0.96 5.09 -11.51
N LYS A 67 -0.90 5.97 -12.51
CA LYS A 67 -1.26 7.37 -12.29
C LYS A 67 -2.77 7.49 -12.14
N ARG A 68 -3.24 8.40 -11.29
CA ARG A 68 -4.69 8.62 -11.12
C ARG A 68 -5.36 9.21 -12.38
N SER A 69 -4.59 9.83 -13.26
CA SER A 69 -5.06 10.30 -14.58
C SER A 69 -5.17 9.19 -15.62
N GLU A 70 -4.67 7.99 -15.33
CA GLU A 70 -4.69 6.84 -16.24
C GLU A 70 -5.77 5.85 -15.81
N LYS A 71 -6.25 5.02 -16.75
CA LYS A 71 -7.24 3.97 -16.45
C LYS A 71 -6.64 3.00 -15.41
N PRO A 72 -7.38 2.65 -14.34
CA PRO A 72 -6.93 1.65 -13.38
C PRO A 72 -6.62 0.31 -14.05
N PRO A 73 -5.65 -0.46 -13.53
CA PRO A 73 -5.38 -1.79 -14.03
C PRO A 73 -6.63 -2.66 -13.90
N GLU A 74 -6.89 -3.47 -14.92
CA GLU A 74 -7.96 -4.47 -14.89
C GLU A 74 -7.49 -5.74 -14.17
N PRO A 75 -8.38 -6.43 -13.44
CA PRO A 75 -8.04 -7.71 -12.85
C PRO A 75 -7.83 -8.76 -13.95
N ALA A 76 -6.84 -9.63 -13.76
CA ALA A 76 -6.59 -10.75 -14.67
C ALA A 76 -7.64 -11.87 -14.49
N PHE A 77 -8.14 -12.03 -13.26
CA PHE A 77 -9.17 -13.01 -12.91
C PHE A 77 -10.08 -12.43 -11.85
N THR A 78 -11.26 -13.03 -11.67
CA THR A 78 -12.13 -12.72 -10.53
C THR A 78 -12.39 -13.99 -9.74
N VAL A 79 -12.55 -13.85 -8.43
CA VAL A 79 -12.89 -14.95 -7.52
C VAL A 79 -14.09 -14.55 -6.68
N TRP A 80 -15.10 -15.41 -6.62
CA TRP A 80 -16.27 -15.21 -5.77
C TRP A 80 -16.03 -15.86 -4.41
N ASN A 81 -16.18 -15.10 -3.34
CA ASN A 81 -16.06 -15.59 -1.97
C ASN A 81 -17.45 -15.97 -1.45
N SER A 82 -17.70 -17.26 -1.31
CA SER A 82 -19.01 -17.78 -0.86
C SER A 82 -19.36 -17.40 0.59
N ARG A 83 -18.37 -17.08 1.43
CA ARG A 83 -18.60 -16.70 2.82
C ARG A 83 -19.09 -15.26 2.95
N THR A 84 -18.59 -14.35 2.12
CA THR A 84 -18.94 -12.92 2.17
C THR A 84 -19.91 -12.51 1.07
N GLY A 85 -20.11 -13.36 0.06
CA GLY A 85 -20.86 -13.05 -1.16
C GLY A 85 -20.15 -12.09 -2.11
N GLN A 86 -18.94 -11.64 -1.78
CA GLN A 86 -18.20 -10.63 -2.54
C GLN A 86 -17.37 -11.26 -3.67
N THR A 87 -17.26 -10.56 -4.79
CA THR A 87 -16.33 -10.92 -5.87
C THR A 87 -15.09 -10.05 -5.78
N HIS A 88 -13.92 -10.68 -5.74
CA HIS A 88 -12.63 -9.99 -5.69
C HIS A 88 -11.86 -10.17 -7.00
N GLY A 89 -11.25 -9.09 -7.48
CA GLY A 89 -10.32 -9.14 -8.60
C GLY A 89 -8.94 -9.64 -8.15
N LEU A 90 -8.34 -10.53 -8.94
CA LEU A 90 -6.95 -10.95 -8.80
C LEU A 90 -6.11 -10.24 -9.84
N TYR A 91 -4.94 -9.78 -9.41
CA TYR A 91 -4.05 -8.97 -10.23
C TYR A 91 -2.72 -9.66 -10.46
N PRO A 92 -2.08 -9.48 -11.63
CA PRO A 92 -0.82 -10.14 -11.91
C PRO A 92 0.32 -9.50 -11.10
N CYS A 93 1.08 -10.31 -10.38
CA CYS A 93 2.30 -9.86 -9.70
C CYS A 93 3.28 -9.27 -10.74
N PRO A 94 3.81 -8.05 -10.54
CA PRO A 94 4.71 -7.42 -11.49
C PRO A 94 5.98 -8.25 -11.75
N LYS A 95 6.46 -9.01 -10.76
CA LYS A 95 7.68 -9.83 -10.85
C LYS A 95 7.45 -11.17 -11.55
N CYS A 96 6.51 -12.00 -11.07
CA CYS A 96 6.33 -13.38 -11.56
C CYS A 96 5.06 -13.60 -12.39
N LYS A 97 4.22 -12.57 -12.59
CA LYS A 97 2.93 -12.60 -13.31
C LYS A 97 1.85 -13.51 -12.72
N LYS A 98 2.14 -14.26 -11.64
CA LYS A 98 1.14 -15.04 -10.90
C LYS A 98 0.14 -14.11 -10.19
N PRO A 99 -1.12 -14.54 -10.03
CA PRO A 99 -2.14 -13.71 -9.42
C PRO A 99 -1.87 -13.46 -7.93
N PHE A 100 -2.19 -12.25 -7.47
CA PHE A 100 -2.31 -11.92 -6.06
C PHE A 100 -3.66 -11.27 -5.78
N LEU A 101 -4.15 -11.43 -4.55
CA LEU A 101 -5.36 -10.77 -4.07
C LEU A 101 -4.98 -9.42 -3.44
N PRO A 102 -5.54 -8.30 -3.90
CA PRO A 102 -5.32 -7.00 -3.28
C PRO A 102 -5.82 -6.98 -1.84
N ILE A 103 -5.07 -6.28 -1.01
CA ILE A 103 -5.41 -5.96 0.37
C ILE A 103 -5.74 -4.47 0.36
N GLU A 104 -6.94 -4.12 0.77
CA GLU A 104 -7.42 -2.74 0.66
C GLU A 104 -6.85 -1.87 1.79
N ARG A 105 -6.70 -2.42 3.00
CA ARG A 105 -6.12 -1.69 4.13
C ARG A 105 -5.22 -2.57 5.00
N ILE A 106 -4.33 -1.94 5.74
CA ILE A 106 -3.39 -2.65 6.62
C ILE A 106 -4.12 -3.43 7.72
N GLU A 107 -5.28 -2.94 8.17
CA GLU A 107 -6.08 -3.56 9.23
C GLU A 107 -6.64 -4.92 8.79
N ASP A 108 -6.73 -5.17 7.49
CA ASP A 108 -7.20 -6.44 6.95
C ASP A 108 -6.11 -7.54 7.09
N LEU A 109 -4.85 -7.18 7.37
CA LEU A 109 -3.73 -8.09 7.67
C LEU A 109 -3.70 -8.51 9.13
N THR A 110 -4.70 -9.31 9.53
CA THR A 110 -4.78 -9.89 10.88
C THR A 110 -3.84 -11.08 11.10
N HIS A 111 -3.47 -11.77 10.02
CA HIS A 111 -2.63 -12.97 10.04
C HIS A 111 -1.36 -12.79 9.20
N CYS A 112 -0.28 -13.44 9.60
CA CYS A 112 0.96 -13.45 8.85
C CYS A 112 0.76 -14.18 7.51
N PRO A 113 1.05 -13.56 6.36
CA PRO A 113 0.80 -14.18 5.06
C PRO A 113 1.76 -15.33 4.74
N LYS A 114 2.87 -15.46 5.49
CA LYS A 114 3.85 -16.53 5.31
C LYS A 114 3.49 -17.81 6.08
N CYS A 115 3.00 -17.69 7.32
CA CYS A 115 2.72 -18.85 8.18
C CYS A 115 1.25 -19.00 8.61
N GLY A 116 0.39 -18.04 8.27
CA GLY A 116 -1.05 -18.07 8.59
C GLY A 116 -1.39 -17.82 10.06
N LYS A 117 -0.41 -17.63 10.94
CA LYS A 117 -0.65 -17.35 12.37
C LYS A 117 -1.04 -15.88 12.60
N ASP A 118 -1.81 -15.66 13.63
CA ASP A 118 -2.30 -14.35 14.06
C ASP A 118 -1.18 -13.48 14.68
N GLY A 119 -1.54 -12.23 14.98
CA GLY A 119 -0.69 -11.29 15.71
C GLY A 119 0.36 -10.58 14.86
N LEU A 120 0.17 -10.47 13.54
CA LEU A 120 1.08 -9.71 12.69
C LEU A 120 1.15 -8.25 13.16
N LYS A 121 2.35 -7.80 13.53
CA LYS A 121 2.59 -6.42 13.96
C LYS A 121 2.95 -5.57 12.75
N HIS A 122 2.48 -4.33 12.77
CA HIS A 122 2.78 -3.34 11.73
C HIS A 122 3.14 -2.01 12.37
N LYS A 123 4.12 -1.31 11.80
CA LYS A 123 4.50 0.05 12.18
C LYS A 123 4.46 0.95 10.95
N ALA A 124 3.67 2.01 11.01
CA ALA A 124 3.51 2.96 9.92
C ALA A 124 4.70 3.93 9.83
N THR A 125 5.16 4.16 8.61
CA THR A 125 6.05 5.25 8.20
C THR A 125 5.35 6.01 7.08
N VAL A 126 5.02 7.26 7.35
CA VAL A 126 4.37 8.13 6.36
C VAL A 126 5.42 8.61 5.35
N MET A 127 5.10 8.50 4.06
CA MET A 127 5.94 9.05 2.99
C MET A 127 5.38 10.39 2.52
N TYR A 128 6.27 11.35 2.32
CA TYR A 128 5.99 12.66 1.74
C TYR A 128 6.70 12.76 0.39
N ASP A 129 6.01 13.32 -0.59
CA ASP A 129 6.58 13.81 -1.86
C ASP A 129 7.08 15.26 -1.68
#